data_AF-W2EWC4-F1
#
_entry.id   AF-W2EWC4-F1
#
_cell.length_a   1.000
_cell.length_b   1.000
_cell.length_c   1.000
_cell.angle_alpha   90.00
_cell.angle_beta   90.00
_cell.angle_gamma   90.00
#
_symmetry.space_group_name_H-M   'P 1'
#
loop_
_entity.id
_entity.type
_entity.pdbx_description
1 polymer ?
#
loop_
_entity_poly.entity_id
_entity_poly.type
_entity_poly.pdbx_seq_one_letter_code
_entity_poly.pdbx_strand_id
1 'polypeptide(L)'
;MGMAAVVLVSMPMQHDPSGASTTPRPPSPATGAEAATQPASPAPSAGGSPAGAGPSPYPVETGLPASVEALAADLPPLDAVLAGTFPATVNAWDASQAGTRMDQPDALGLLRDAGVRVRSSGGCDDRRRPRCTSLATIRYGTVMRVVDLKRASGCDITITGGTEVGHSGGRYSHGAGYKVDIAHNRCVDAYIRRTFPLWKVRGDGARLHRPTGDPDVPVGAEVYADEPTHWDILFP
;
A
#
# COMPACT_ATOMS: atom_id res chain seq x y z
N MET A 1 -35.41 -44.32 -10.53
CA MET A 1 -34.58 -44.99 -11.55
C MET A 1 -33.68 -43.96 -12.18
N GLY A 2 -32.36 -44.22 -12.25
CA GLY A 2 -31.38 -43.38 -12.96
C GLY A 2 -30.31 -42.73 -12.08
N MET A 3 -29.45 -43.53 -11.42
CA MET A 3 -28.18 -43.03 -10.87
C MET A 3 -27.14 -43.02 -11.99
N ALA A 4 -26.57 -41.85 -12.28
CA ALA A 4 -25.41 -41.72 -13.15
C ALA A 4 -24.13 -41.97 -12.33
N ALA A 5 -23.42 -43.05 -12.67
CA ALA A 5 -22.15 -43.42 -12.09
C ALA A 5 -21.03 -42.53 -12.64
N VAL A 6 -20.33 -41.82 -11.75
CA VAL A 6 -19.06 -41.16 -12.08
C VAL A 6 -17.95 -42.18 -11.89
N VAL A 7 -17.32 -42.55 -13.01
CA VAL A 7 -16.16 -43.45 -13.06
C VAL A 7 -14.92 -42.66 -12.64
N LEU A 8 -14.37 -42.98 -11.47
CA LEU A 8 -13.05 -42.54 -11.03
C LEU A 8 -11.98 -43.37 -11.76
N VAL A 9 -11.22 -42.73 -12.66
CA VAL A 9 -10.03 -43.32 -13.28
C VAL A 9 -8.83 -42.99 -12.40
N SER A 10 -8.40 -43.97 -11.60
CA SER A 10 -7.11 -43.96 -10.91
C SER A 10 -5.97 -44.09 -11.92
N MET A 11 -5.05 -43.14 -11.94
CA MET A 11 -3.76 -43.25 -12.63
C MET A 11 -2.66 -43.62 -11.62
N PRO A 12 -1.79 -44.61 -11.92
CA PRO A 12 -0.72 -45.01 -11.01
C PRO A 12 0.46 -44.02 -11.04
N MET A 13 0.90 -43.65 -9.84
CA MET A 13 2.19 -43.03 -9.54
C MET A 13 3.32 -43.97 -9.96
N GLN A 14 4.21 -43.52 -10.86
CA GLN A 14 5.49 -44.17 -11.11
C GLN A 14 6.60 -43.39 -10.39
N HIS A 15 7.25 -44.08 -9.46
CA HIS A 15 8.49 -43.68 -8.80
C HIS A 15 9.67 -44.05 -9.71
N ASP A 16 10.56 -43.08 -9.96
CA ASP A 16 11.92 -43.34 -10.45
C ASP A 16 12.92 -42.88 -9.38
N PRO A 17 13.77 -43.77 -8.83
CA PRO A 17 14.93 -43.39 -8.04
C PRO A 17 16.19 -43.48 -8.91
N SER A 18 17.02 -42.43 -8.89
CA SER A 18 18.49 -42.43 -8.99
C SER A 18 19.00 -41.23 -9.80
N GLY A 19 19.87 -40.45 -9.16
CA GLY A 19 20.56 -39.34 -9.82
C GLY A 19 21.38 -38.51 -8.85
N ALA A 20 22.42 -39.11 -8.27
CA ALA A 20 23.47 -38.37 -7.59
C ALA A 20 24.25 -37.51 -8.61
N SER A 21 24.39 -36.21 -8.36
CA SER A 21 25.48 -35.43 -8.94
C SER A 21 25.73 -34.13 -8.19
N THR A 22 26.80 -34.18 -7.39
CA THR A 22 27.89 -33.21 -7.33
C THR A 22 27.54 -31.71 -7.30
N THR A 23 27.53 -31.18 -6.09
CA THR A 23 27.65 -29.77 -5.74
C THR A 23 29.00 -29.19 -6.17
N PRO A 24 29.06 -28.09 -6.94
CA PRO A 24 30.23 -27.22 -6.99
C PRO A 24 30.10 -26.13 -5.92
N ARG A 25 31.10 -26.09 -5.04
CA ARG A 25 31.35 -25.05 -4.02
C ARG A 25 31.62 -23.70 -4.71
N PRO A 26 30.98 -22.59 -4.30
CA PRO A 26 31.37 -21.26 -4.78
C PRO A 26 32.71 -20.82 -4.14
N PRO A 27 33.58 -20.13 -4.89
CA PRO A 27 34.82 -19.57 -4.36
C PRO A 27 34.54 -18.38 -3.43
N SER A 28 35.25 -18.34 -2.30
CA SER A 28 35.31 -17.19 -1.39
C SER A 28 35.94 -15.98 -2.09
N PRO A 29 35.35 -14.77 -2.02
CA PRO A 29 36.09 -13.56 -2.30
C PRO A 29 36.87 -13.08 -1.07
N ALA A 30 38.05 -12.57 -1.40
CA ALA A 30 39.14 -12.21 -0.53
C ALA A 30 38.85 -10.99 0.38
N THR A 31 39.55 -11.02 1.51
CA THR A 31 39.91 -9.87 2.34
C THR A 31 40.48 -8.71 1.52
N GLY A 32 39.86 -7.54 1.66
CA GLY A 32 40.38 -6.26 1.19
C GLY A 32 39.84 -5.17 2.09
N ALA A 33 40.61 -4.83 3.11
CA ALA A 33 40.39 -3.68 3.97
C ALA A 33 41.03 -2.46 3.32
N GLU A 34 40.24 -1.42 3.04
CA GLU A 34 40.75 -0.05 2.97
C GLU A 34 39.82 0.87 3.75
N ALA A 35 40.40 1.48 4.77
CA ALA A 35 39.76 2.40 5.70
C ALA A 35 39.59 3.76 5.03
N ALA A 36 38.35 4.23 4.92
CA ALA A 36 38.05 5.61 4.59
C ALA A 36 38.20 6.48 5.86
N THR A 37 39.26 7.28 5.91
CA THR A 37 39.47 8.34 6.89
C THR A 37 38.41 9.44 6.69
N GLN A 38 37.63 9.69 7.74
CA GLN A 38 36.77 10.87 7.87
C GLN A 38 37.62 12.11 8.21
N PRO A 39 37.34 13.28 7.63
CA PRO A 39 37.68 14.54 8.27
C PRO A 39 36.48 15.12 9.04
N ALA A 40 36.80 15.62 10.22
CA ALA A 40 35.94 16.15 11.25
C ALA A 40 35.26 17.49 10.89
N SER A 41 34.11 17.72 11.51
CA SER A 41 33.41 19.01 11.58
C SER A 41 34.25 20.12 12.20
N PRO A 42 33.96 21.38 11.85
CA PRO A 42 34.05 22.47 12.80
C PRO A 42 32.67 23.14 13.04
N ALA A 43 32.30 23.27 14.32
CA ALA A 43 31.55 24.44 14.80
C ALA A 43 32.59 25.53 15.14
N PRO A 44 32.28 26.86 15.13
CA PRO A 44 31.43 27.42 16.19
C PRO A 44 30.68 28.75 15.88
N SER A 45 29.91 29.18 16.90
CA SER A 45 29.71 30.57 17.37
C SER A 45 28.51 31.41 16.91
N ALA A 46 27.60 31.55 17.89
CA ALA A 46 26.91 32.74 18.43
C ALA A 46 27.10 34.15 17.82
N GLY A 47 26.01 34.92 17.89
CA GLY A 47 25.92 36.39 17.80
C GLY A 47 24.98 36.85 16.67
N GLY A 48 23.95 37.69 16.83
CA GLY A 48 23.39 38.45 17.95
C GLY A 48 22.11 39.16 17.46
N SER A 49 21.22 39.51 18.40
CA SER A 49 20.11 40.47 18.17
C SER A 49 20.62 41.92 18.28
N PRO A 50 19.95 42.92 17.69
CA PRO A 50 18.89 43.69 18.39
C PRO A 50 17.68 44.04 17.48
N ALA A 51 16.45 43.97 17.96
CA ALA A 51 15.65 44.99 18.68
C ALA A 51 14.98 46.06 17.79
N GLY A 52 13.66 46.24 18.02
CA GLY A 52 12.78 47.26 17.44
C GLY A 52 11.34 46.72 17.39
N ALA A 53 10.58 46.66 18.49
CA ALA A 53 9.89 47.73 19.21
C ALA A 53 8.82 48.47 18.35
N GLY A 54 7.54 48.17 18.63
CA GLY A 54 6.36 48.91 18.17
C GLY A 54 5.07 48.33 18.77
N PRO A 55 4.13 49.13 19.32
CA PRO A 55 3.31 48.72 20.47
C PRO A 55 1.89 48.17 20.18
N SER A 56 1.38 47.47 21.20
CA SER A 56 -0.01 47.23 21.67
C SER A 56 -1.10 48.25 21.26
N PRO A 57 -2.42 48.03 21.51
CA PRO A 57 -3.06 46.92 22.26
C PRO A 57 -4.36 46.36 21.63
N TYR A 58 -4.76 45.15 22.01
CA TYR A 58 -6.19 44.79 22.05
C TYR A 58 -6.53 44.34 23.47
N PRO A 59 -7.62 44.86 24.07
CA PRO A 59 -7.95 44.58 25.45
C PRO A 59 -8.46 43.15 25.62
N VAL A 60 -8.07 42.55 26.75
CA VAL A 60 -8.69 41.36 27.31
C VAL A 60 -10.00 41.80 27.95
N GLU A 61 -11.13 41.42 27.38
CA GLU A 61 -12.44 41.65 27.99
C GLU A 61 -12.92 40.35 28.65
N THR A 62 -12.83 40.34 29.98
CA THR A 62 -13.53 39.41 30.86
C THR A 62 -14.98 39.87 31.01
N GLY A 63 -15.95 39.05 30.62
CA GLY A 63 -17.36 39.34 30.89
C GLY A 63 -18.30 38.26 30.38
N LEU A 64 -18.75 37.38 31.27
CA LEU A 64 -19.95 36.58 31.07
C LEU A 64 -21.16 37.42 31.48
N PRO A 65 -22.11 37.76 30.59
CA PRO A 65 -23.43 38.13 31.03
C PRO A 65 -24.33 36.89 31.15
N ALA A 66 -25.03 36.86 32.27
CA ALA A 66 -26.08 35.92 32.63
C ALA A 66 -27.27 35.95 31.66
N SER A 67 -28.21 35.04 31.91
CA SER A 67 -29.55 34.86 31.30
C SER A 67 -29.63 34.07 29.99
N VAL A 68 -29.55 32.74 30.12
CA VAL A 68 -30.11 31.77 29.17
C VAL A 68 -31.53 31.38 29.62
N GLU A 69 -32.48 32.30 29.52
CA GLU A 69 -33.90 31.94 29.54
C GLU A 69 -34.60 32.61 28.35
N ALA A 70 -35.41 31.81 27.66
CA ALA A 70 -36.31 32.16 26.56
C ALA A 70 -35.70 32.32 25.14
N LEU A 71 -35.50 31.18 24.46
CA LEU A 71 -36.15 30.93 23.16
C LEU A 71 -36.20 29.42 22.84
N ALA A 72 -36.75 28.64 23.78
CA ALA A 72 -37.19 27.28 23.51
C ALA A 72 -38.63 27.34 23.00
N ALA A 73 -38.80 27.58 21.71
CA ALA A 73 -40.05 27.32 21.02
C ALA A 73 -39.73 27.08 19.55
N ASP A 74 -40.18 25.94 19.05
CA ASP A 74 -40.16 25.55 17.63
C ASP A 74 -38.94 24.80 17.06
N LEU A 75 -38.39 23.85 17.83
CA LEU A 75 -37.64 22.73 17.24
C LEU A 75 -38.60 21.54 17.01
N PRO A 76 -38.64 20.95 15.81
CA PRO A 76 -39.41 19.72 15.58
C PRO A 76 -38.89 18.59 16.48
N PRO A 77 -39.74 17.62 16.87
CA PRO A 77 -39.30 16.47 17.65
C PRO A 77 -38.16 15.75 16.92
N LEU A 78 -37.12 15.40 17.67
CA LEU A 78 -35.88 14.77 17.19
C LEU A 78 -36.09 13.40 16.55
N ASP A 79 -37.33 12.90 16.50
CA ASP A 79 -37.71 11.63 15.89
C ASP A 79 -37.96 11.73 14.37
N ALA A 80 -37.89 12.94 13.78
CA ALA A 80 -38.23 13.18 12.38
C ALA A 80 -37.04 13.46 11.45
N VAL A 81 -35.78 13.28 11.91
CA VAL A 81 -34.67 13.10 10.96
C VAL A 81 -34.74 11.66 10.49
N LEU A 82 -35.34 11.51 9.31
CA LEU A 82 -35.38 10.30 8.52
C LEU A 82 -34.05 9.54 8.67
N ALA A 83 -34.10 8.43 9.40
CA ALA A 83 -33.08 7.40 9.42
C ALA A 83 -32.97 6.82 8.00
N GLY A 84 -32.34 7.57 7.11
CA GLY A 84 -31.76 7.07 5.88
C GLY A 84 -30.54 6.24 6.27
N THR A 85 -30.78 5.13 6.96
CA THR A 85 -29.80 4.06 7.08
C THR A 85 -29.71 3.46 5.69
N PHE A 86 -28.89 4.07 4.83
CA PHE A 86 -28.23 3.30 3.79
C PHE A 86 -27.19 2.49 4.55
N PRO A 87 -27.39 1.17 4.79
CA PRO A 87 -26.22 0.35 4.99
C PRO A 87 -25.44 0.47 3.68
N ALA A 88 -24.41 1.32 3.68
CA ALA A 88 -23.31 1.11 2.76
C ALA A 88 -22.72 -0.23 3.20
N THR A 89 -23.27 -1.33 2.68
CA THR A 89 -22.62 -2.61 2.68
C THR A 89 -21.36 -2.41 1.86
N VAL A 90 -20.28 -2.01 2.54
CA VAL A 90 -18.95 -2.29 2.05
C VAL A 90 -18.94 -3.82 1.97
N ASN A 91 -19.09 -4.34 0.76
CA ASN A 91 -18.86 -5.76 0.52
C ASN A 91 -17.38 -5.98 0.85
N ALA A 92 -17.13 -6.39 2.09
CA ALA A 92 -15.84 -6.88 2.52
C ALA A 92 -15.56 -8.11 1.66
N TRP A 93 -14.45 -8.07 0.94
CA TRP A 93 -14.01 -9.19 0.12
C TRP A 93 -13.58 -10.35 1.02
N ASP A 94 -13.68 -11.58 0.52
CA ASP A 94 -13.34 -12.77 1.30
C ASP A 94 -11.83 -12.83 1.55
N ALA A 95 -11.41 -12.42 2.76
CA ALA A 95 -10.01 -12.40 3.16
C ALA A 95 -9.38 -13.80 3.20
N SER A 96 -10.17 -14.88 3.32
CA SER A 96 -9.65 -16.24 3.24
C SER A 96 -9.07 -16.56 1.86
N GLN A 97 -9.58 -15.87 0.83
CA GLN A 97 -9.13 -15.99 -0.56
C GLN A 97 -7.95 -15.06 -0.89
N ALA A 98 -7.40 -14.30 0.08
CA ALA A 98 -6.32 -13.34 -0.17
C ALA A 98 -5.10 -13.96 -0.87
N GLY A 99 -4.82 -15.24 -0.60
CA GLY A 99 -3.72 -15.99 -1.21
C GLY A 99 -3.95 -16.47 -2.64
N THR A 100 -5.20 -16.44 -3.13
CA THR A 100 -5.57 -16.96 -4.45
C THR A 100 -4.85 -16.21 -5.56
N ARG A 101 -4.34 -16.96 -6.53
CA ARG A 101 -3.64 -16.43 -7.69
C ARG A 101 -4.63 -16.15 -8.80
N MET A 102 -4.62 -14.93 -9.30
CA MET A 102 -5.50 -14.50 -10.39
C MET A 102 -4.75 -14.53 -11.72
N ASP A 103 -5.47 -14.70 -12.82
CA ASP A 103 -4.93 -14.39 -14.13
C ASP A 103 -5.08 -12.89 -14.46
N GLN A 104 -4.55 -12.48 -15.61
CA GLN A 104 -4.61 -11.11 -16.10
C GLN A 104 -6.05 -10.60 -16.27
N PRO A 105 -6.95 -11.27 -17.03
CA PRO A 105 -8.29 -10.75 -17.28
C PRO A 105 -9.14 -10.65 -16.01
N ASP A 106 -9.06 -11.61 -15.08
CA ASP A 106 -9.83 -11.56 -13.83
C ASP A 106 -9.40 -10.38 -12.96
N ALA A 107 -8.08 -10.17 -12.82
CA ALA A 107 -7.54 -9.05 -12.06
C ALA A 107 -7.92 -7.69 -12.68
N LEU A 108 -7.83 -7.58 -14.02
CA LEU A 108 -8.25 -6.37 -14.75
C LEU A 108 -9.75 -6.10 -14.60
N GLY A 109 -10.58 -7.14 -14.62
CA GLY A 109 -12.02 -7.03 -14.42
C GLY A 109 -12.35 -6.37 -13.08
N LEU A 110 -11.82 -6.93 -11.98
CA LEU A 110 -12.03 -6.38 -10.64
C LEU A 110 -11.55 -4.94 -10.48
N LEU A 111 -10.36 -4.63 -11.01
CA LEU A 111 -9.79 -3.28 -10.93
C LEU A 111 -10.62 -2.27 -11.71
N ARG A 112 -11.04 -2.63 -12.93
CA ARG A 112 -11.85 -1.77 -13.78
C ARG A 112 -13.21 -1.49 -13.14
N ASP A 113 -13.86 -2.51 -12.59
CA ASP A 113 -15.16 -2.38 -11.93
C ASP A 113 -15.08 -1.50 -10.67
N ALA A 114 -13.91 -1.43 -10.04
CA ALA A 114 -13.60 -0.51 -8.95
C ALA A 114 -13.13 0.89 -9.38
N GLY A 115 -13.00 1.16 -10.69
CA GLY A 115 -12.49 2.43 -11.21
C GLY A 115 -10.98 2.63 -11.01
N VAL A 116 -10.22 1.54 -10.91
CA VAL A 116 -8.75 1.54 -10.91
C VAL A 116 -8.26 1.32 -12.34
N ARG A 117 -7.34 2.17 -12.80
CA ARG A 117 -6.72 2.04 -14.13
C ARG A 117 -5.45 1.19 -14.05
N VAL A 118 -5.10 0.56 -15.17
CA VAL A 118 -3.81 -0.12 -15.35
C VAL A 118 -3.17 0.44 -16.62
N ARG A 119 -1.89 0.82 -16.55
CA ARG A 119 -1.16 1.43 -17.66
C ARG A 119 0.23 0.83 -17.78
N SER A 120 0.49 0.19 -18.92
CA SER A 120 1.82 -0.27 -19.30
C SER A 120 2.56 0.75 -20.16
N SER A 121 3.83 1.01 -19.83
CA SER A 121 4.72 1.83 -20.67
C SER A 121 5.10 1.13 -21.99
N GLY A 122 5.12 -0.21 -22.01
CA GLY A 122 5.34 -1.04 -23.19
C GLY A 122 4.07 -1.43 -23.95
N GLY A 123 2.88 -1.02 -23.49
CA GLY A 123 1.61 -1.37 -24.13
C GLY A 123 1.29 -2.86 -24.12
N CYS A 124 1.72 -3.58 -23.08
CA CYS A 124 1.63 -5.03 -22.99
C CYS A 124 1.47 -5.53 -21.54
N ASP A 125 1.11 -6.80 -21.38
CA ASP A 125 0.86 -7.46 -20.08
C ASP A 125 1.68 -8.76 -19.89
N ASP A 126 2.67 -9.00 -20.74
CA ASP A 126 3.56 -10.15 -20.64
C ASP A 126 4.50 -10.00 -19.43
N ARG A 127 4.27 -10.84 -18.42
CA ARG A 127 5.06 -10.89 -17.19
C ARG A 127 6.56 -11.09 -17.42
N ARG A 128 6.97 -11.66 -18.55
CA ARG A 128 8.38 -11.91 -18.86
C ARG A 128 9.09 -10.68 -19.45
N ARG A 129 8.40 -9.55 -19.59
CA ARG A 129 8.94 -8.32 -20.18
C ARG A 129 8.88 -7.17 -19.18
N PRO A 130 10.02 -6.52 -18.87
CA PRO A 130 10.10 -5.50 -17.81
C PRO A 130 9.43 -4.16 -18.12
N ARG A 131 8.94 -3.96 -19.36
CA ARG A 131 8.16 -2.76 -19.75
C ARG A 131 6.65 -3.02 -19.80
N CYS A 132 6.23 -4.27 -19.64
CA CYS A 132 4.81 -4.60 -19.54
C CYS A 132 4.31 -4.30 -18.13
N THR A 133 2.99 -4.17 -17.97
CA THR A 133 2.35 -4.19 -16.64
C THR A 133 1.52 -5.46 -16.58
N SER A 134 2.04 -6.48 -15.90
CA SER A 134 1.41 -7.79 -15.82
C SER A 134 0.80 -8.02 -14.45
N LEU A 135 -0.46 -8.42 -14.40
CA LEU A 135 -1.16 -8.91 -13.22
C LEU A 135 -1.24 -10.44 -13.19
N ALA A 136 -0.56 -11.13 -14.12
CA ALA A 136 -0.57 -12.59 -14.16
C ALA A 136 -0.02 -13.21 -12.86
N THR A 137 -0.84 -14.03 -12.22
CA THR A 137 -0.60 -14.66 -10.90
C THR A 137 -0.45 -13.67 -9.74
N ILE A 138 -0.98 -12.45 -9.88
CA ILE A 138 -1.14 -11.54 -8.74
C ILE A 138 -2.04 -12.20 -7.69
N ARG A 139 -1.88 -11.82 -6.42
CA ARG A 139 -2.76 -12.30 -5.35
C ARG A 139 -4.09 -11.54 -5.39
N TYR A 140 -5.20 -12.25 -5.19
CA TYR A 140 -6.52 -11.66 -5.02
C TYR A 140 -6.53 -10.60 -3.91
N GLY A 141 -5.87 -10.89 -2.78
CA GLY A 141 -5.76 -9.93 -1.68
C GLY A 141 -5.03 -8.64 -2.07
N THR A 142 -4.00 -8.72 -2.91
CA THR A 142 -3.29 -7.54 -3.43
C THR A 142 -4.21 -6.68 -4.29
N VAL A 143 -4.97 -7.31 -5.20
CA VAL A 143 -5.95 -6.60 -6.04
C VAL A 143 -7.02 -5.92 -5.17
N MET A 144 -7.60 -6.64 -4.22
CA MET A 144 -8.65 -6.10 -3.37
C MET A 144 -8.14 -5.02 -2.41
N ARG A 145 -6.91 -5.10 -1.94
CA ARG A 145 -6.28 -4.01 -1.15
C ARG A 145 -6.08 -2.74 -1.98
N VAL A 146 -5.79 -2.83 -3.28
CA VAL A 146 -5.78 -1.66 -4.17
C VAL A 146 -7.19 -1.08 -4.32
N VAL A 147 -8.21 -1.93 -4.40
CA VAL A 147 -9.63 -1.50 -4.40
C VAL A 147 -9.99 -0.79 -3.09
N ASP A 148 -9.54 -1.31 -1.95
CA ASP A 148 -9.74 -0.66 -0.65
C ASP A 148 -9.03 0.70 -0.60
N LEU A 149 -7.79 0.80 -1.08
CA LEU A 149 -7.08 2.07 -1.20
C LEU A 149 -7.82 3.07 -2.09
N LYS A 150 -8.38 2.63 -3.24
CA LYS A 150 -9.20 3.46 -4.14
C LYS A 150 -10.42 4.00 -3.42
N ARG A 151 -11.14 3.13 -2.70
CA ARG A 151 -12.36 3.49 -1.96
C ARG A 151 -12.07 4.42 -0.78
N ALA A 152 -11.06 4.09 0.03
CA ALA A 152 -10.72 4.84 1.23
C ALA A 152 -10.11 6.22 0.93
N SER A 153 -9.35 6.33 -0.17
CA SER A 153 -8.76 7.60 -0.59
C SER A 153 -9.70 8.47 -1.42
N GLY A 154 -10.65 7.86 -2.15
CA GLY A 154 -11.43 8.53 -3.19
C GLY A 154 -10.59 9.01 -4.37
N CYS A 155 -9.29 8.69 -4.41
CA CYS A 155 -8.35 9.20 -5.39
C CYS A 155 -8.38 8.41 -6.69
N ASP A 156 -7.92 9.02 -7.78
CA ASP A 156 -7.58 8.27 -8.97
C ASP A 156 -6.34 7.38 -8.73
N ILE A 157 -6.47 6.09 -9.04
CA ILE A 157 -5.39 5.11 -8.94
C ILE A 157 -5.09 4.56 -10.32
N THR A 158 -3.81 4.54 -10.67
CA THR A 158 -3.32 3.93 -11.91
C THR A 158 -2.15 3.01 -11.57
N ILE A 159 -2.35 1.70 -11.72
CA ILE A 159 -1.28 0.71 -11.58
C ILE A 159 -0.37 0.80 -12.80
N THR A 160 0.93 0.91 -12.56
CA THR A 160 1.97 0.99 -13.59
C THR A 160 2.93 -0.20 -13.57
N GLY A 161 2.90 -1.01 -12.52
CA GLY A 161 3.69 -2.21 -12.39
C GLY A 161 3.00 -3.25 -11.53
N GLY A 162 3.24 -4.51 -11.82
CA GLY A 162 2.57 -5.64 -11.18
C GLY A 162 3.55 -6.75 -10.88
N THR A 163 3.48 -7.82 -11.67
CA THR A 163 4.16 -9.08 -11.43
C THR A 163 5.27 -9.38 -12.43
N GLU A 164 5.49 -8.47 -13.38
CA GLU A 164 6.53 -8.56 -14.39
C GLU A 164 7.93 -8.71 -13.80
N VAL A 165 8.85 -9.21 -14.62
CA VAL A 165 10.27 -9.27 -14.30
C VAL A 165 10.89 -7.86 -14.24
N GLY A 166 12.02 -7.72 -13.55
CA GLY A 166 12.74 -6.43 -13.43
C GLY A 166 12.77 -5.89 -12.00
N HIS A 167 11.99 -6.47 -11.09
CA HIS A 167 12.03 -6.16 -9.65
C HIS A 167 12.86 -7.17 -8.86
N SER A 168 13.31 -6.76 -7.67
CA SER A 168 13.94 -7.65 -6.71
C SER A 168 13.01 -8.82 -6.32
N GLY A 169 13.57 -10.03 -6.31
CA GLY A 169 12.85 -11.23 -5.88
C GLY A 169 12.66 -11.30 -4.36
N GLY A 170 11.96 -12.34 -3.90
CA GLY A 170 11.71 -12.62 -2.48
C GLY A 170 10.28 -13.06 -2.21
N ARG A 171 10.01 -13.48 -0.97
CA ARG A 171 8.67 -13.93 -0.53
C ARG A 171 7.60 -12.87 -0.75
N TYR A 172 7.92 -11.62 -0.41
CA TYR A 172 7.04 -10.46 -0.52
C TYR A 172 7.52 -9.56 -1.66
N SER A 173 7.36 -10.02 -2.91
CA SER A 173 7.86 -9.35 -4.11
C SER A 173 6.76 -9.13 -5.16
N HIS A 174 7.06 -8.33 -6.19
CA HIS A 174 6.25 -8.16 -7.40
C HIS A 174 5.94 -9.51 -8.06
N GLY A 175 6.99 -10.28 -8.37
CA GLY A 175 6.82 -11.61 -8.95
C GLY A 175 6.03 -12.56 -8.03
N ALA A 176 6.15 -12.44 -6.72
CA ALA A 176 5.34 -13.22 -5.79
C ALA A 176 3.91 -12.67 -5.63
N GLY A 177 3.50 -11.63 -6.36
CA GLY A 177 2.14 -11.08 -6.40
C GLY A 177 1.72 -10.30 -5.15
N TYR A 178 2.69 -9.93 -4.29
CA TYR A 178 2.45 -9.19 -3.05
C TYR A 178 2.55 -7.68 -3.23
N LYS A 179 3.10 -7.22 -4.35
CA LYS A 179 3.40 -5.81 -4.57
C LYS A 179 2.78 -5.31 -5.87
N VAL A 180 2.51 -4.02 -5.91
CA VAL A 180 2.08 -3.27 -7.10
C VAL A 180 2.73 -1.90 -7.09
N ASP A 181 3.03 -1.40 -8.29
CA ASP A 181 3.45 -0.02 -8.47
C ASP A 181 2.25 0.81 -8.90
N ILE A 182 2.00 1.92 -8.22
CA ILE A 182 0.99 2.90 -8.62
C ILE A 182 1.63 4.24 -8.95
N ALA A 183 1.15 4.87 -10.03
CA ALA A 183 1.62 6.18 -10.44
C ALA A 183 1.34 7.24 -9.37
N HIS A 184 2.30 8.14 -9.16
CA HIS A 184 2.07 9.34 -8.37
C HIS A 184 0.94 10.18 -8.95
N ASN A 185 0.17 10.77 -8.04
CA ASN A 185 -0.67 11.93 -8.32
C ASN A 185 -0.94 12.66 -7.01
N ARG A 186 -1.24 13.95 -7.11
CA ARG A 186 -1.44 14.83 -5.95
C ARG A 186 -2.40 14.25 -4.90
N CYS A 187 -3.47 13.57 -5.32
CA CYS A 187 -4.46 13.02 -4.40
C CYS A 187 -3.88 11.85 -3.61
N VAL A 188 -3.36 10.84 -4.31
CA VAL A 188 -2.77 9.64 -3.69
C VAL A 188 -1.58 10.00 -2.79
N ASP A 189 -0.70 10.89 -3.26
CA ASP A 189 0.48 11.30 -2.49
C ASP A 189 0.10 12.03 -1.20
N ALA A 190 -0.94 12.87 -1.24
CA ALA A 190 -1.45 13.55 -0.05
C ALA A 190 -2.16 12.59 0.90
N TYR A 191 -2.95 11.66 0.35
CA TYR A 191 -3.64 10.64 1.15
C TYR A 191 -2.65 9.76 1.90
N ILE A 192 -1.70 9.13 1.19
CA ILE A 192 -0.74 8.21 1.81
C ILE A 192 0.08 8.91 2.90
N ARG A 193 0.62 10.11 2.60
CA ARG A 193 1.46 10.84 3.56
C ARG A 193 0.71 11.36 4.79
N ARG A 194 -0.60 11.62 4.66
CA ARG A 194 -1.46 12.05 5.78
C ARG A 194 -1.96 10.87 6.60
N THR A 195 -2.32 9.77 5.95
CA THR A 195 -2.97 8.61 6.58
C THR A 195 -1.95 7.68 7.20
N PHE A 196 -0.79 7.49 6.56
CA PHE A 196 0.22 6.53 6.98
C PHE A 196 1.48 7.27 7.44
N PRO A 197 1.82 7.21 8.74
CA PRO A 197 3.02 7.86 9.25
C PRO A 197 4.29 7.29 8.61
N LEU A 198 5.31 8.15 8.53
CA LEU A 198 6.63 7.75 8.10
C LEU A 198 7.21 6.71 9.07
N TRP A 199 7.62 5.56 8.54
CA TRP A 199 8.28 4.50 9.30
C TRP A 199 9.80 4.66 9.29
N LYS A 200 10.41 4.72 8.11
CA LYS A 200 11.86 4.87 7.92
C LYS A 200 12.18 5.33 6.50
N VAL A 201 13.44 5.65 6.26
CA VAL A 201 13.99 5.89 4.92
C VAL A 201 14.89 4.70 4.56
N ARG A 202 14.70 4.12 3.36
CA ARG A 202 15.54 3.04 2.83
C ARG A 202 16.86 3.60 2.32
N GLY A 203 17.89 2.75 2.16
CA GLY A 203 19.23 3.19 1.77
C GLY A 203 19.32 3.88 0.40
N ASP A 204 18.32 3.72 -0.46
CA ASP A 204 18.16 4.41 -1.75
C ASP A 204 17.40 5.74 -1.66
N GLY A 205 17.02 6.16 -0.44
CA GLY A 205 16.27 7.39 -0.20
C GLY A 205 14.75 7.24 -0.22
N ALA A 206 14.20 6.07 -0.56
CA ALA A 206 12.76 5.86 -0.58
C ALA A 206 12.17 6.00 0.84
N ARG A 207 11.15 6.84 0.99
CA ARG A 207 10.46 7.05 2.27
C ARG A 207 9.40 5.96 2.43
N LEU A 208 9.49 5.18 3.49
CA LEU A 208 8.56 4.10 3.76
C LEU A 208 7.48 4.58 4.74
N HIS A 209 6.22 4.50 4.32
CA HIS A 209 5.05 4.78 5.13
C HIS A 209 4.33 3.47 5.46
N ARG A 210 3.73 3.37 6.65
CA ARG A 210 2.92 2.21 7.03
C ARG A 210 1.82 2.61 8.01
N PRO A 211 0.72 1.85 8.09
CA PRO A 211 -0.22 2.00 9.19
C PRO A 211 0.48 1.85 10.55
N THR A 212 0.19 2.73 11.50
CA THR A 212 0.48 2.48 12.91
C THR A 212 -0.41 1.35 13.39
N GLY A 213 0.17 0.35 14.06
CA GLY A 213 -0.58 -0.82 14.49
C GLY A 213 -1.71 -0.47 15.45
N ASP A 214 -2.92 -0.89 15.09
CA ASP A 214 -3.88 -1.46 16.02
C ASP A 214 -3.22 -2.71 16.68
N PRO A 215 -3.27 -2.91 18.01
CA PRO A 215 -2.72 -4.10 18.66
C PRO A 215 -3.27 -5.42 18.10
N ASP A 216 -4.43 -5.40 17.44
CA ASP A 216 -5.04 -6.57 16.82
C ASP A 216 -4.62 -6.79 15.34
N VAL A 217 -3.81 -5.90 14.76
CA VAL A 217 -3.27 -6.03 13.38
C VAL A 217 -1.79 -6.45 13.42
N PRO A 218 -1.45 -7.70 13.04
CA PRO A 218 -0.11 -8.24 13.27
C PRO A 218 0.98 -7.54 12.44
N VAL A 219 2.20 -7.57 13.00
CA VAL A 219 3.46 -7.13 12.40
C VAL A 219 3.81 -7.93 11.13
N GLY A 220 3.18 -7.52 10.04
CA GLY A 220 3.50 -7.81 8.64
C GLY A 220 2.98 -6.70 7.73
N ALA A 221 2.60 -5.56 8.33
CA ALA A 221 1.74 -4.53 7.81
C ALA A 221 2.18 -3.98 6.45
N GLU A 222 1.15 -3.67 5.67
CA GLU A 222 1.18 -2.87 4.45
C GLU A 222 2.24 -1.78 4.47
N VAL A 223 3.07 -1.71 3.42
CA VAL A 223 4.15 -0.72 3.30
C VAL A 223 3.98 0.05 1.99
N TYR A 224 4.06 1.36 2.08
CA TYR A 224 4.05 2.28 0.95
C TYR A 224 5.44 2.89 0.82
N ALA A 225 6.21 2.49 -0.20
CA ALA A 225 7.49 3.09 -0.51
C ALA A 225 7.33 4.23 -1.53
N ASP A 226 7.67 5.45 -1.11
CA ASP A 226 7.72 6.64 -1.96
C ASP A 226 9.01 6.57 -2.79
N GLU A 227 8.93 6.04 -4.01
CA GLU A 227 10.04 6.00 -4.97
C GLU A 227 9.94 7.20 -5.93
N PRO A 228 11.02 7.60 -6.65
CA PRO A 228 10.99 8.83 -7.45
C PRO A 228 9.91 8.92 -8.54
N THR A 229 9.34 7.79 -8.99
CA THR A 229 8.40 7.75 -10.13
C THR A 229 7.06 7.12 -9.82
N HIS A 230 6.94 6.38 -8.73
CA HIS A 230 5.76 5.63 -8.34
C HIS A 230 5.79 5.31 -6.84
N TRP A 231 4.62 4.93 -6.32
CA TRP A 231 4.55 4.22 -5.06
C TRP A 231 4.75 2.73 -5.32
N ASP A 232 5.72 2.12 -4.65
CA ASP A 232 5.89 0.68 -4.58
C ASP A 232 5.22 0.18 -3.29
N ILE A 233 4.11 -0.54 -3.42
CA ILE A 233 3.23 -0.89 -2.31
C ILE A 233 3.24 -2.38 -2.06
N LEU A 234 3.51 -2.78 -0.82
CA LEU A 234 3.43 -4.16 -0.34
C LEU A 234 2.10 -4.41 0.38
N PHE A 235 1.35 -5.42 -0.06
CA PHE A 235 0.17 -5.98 0.60
C PHE A 235 0.44 -7.44 1.02
N PRO A 236 0.72 -7.71 2.32
CA PRO A 236 1.15 -9.02 2.85
C PRO A 236 0.09 -10.14 2.81
#